data_AF-A0A1Q6L5N8-F1
#
_entry.id   AF-A0A1Q6L5N8-F1
#
_cell.length_a   1.000
_cell.length_b   1.000
_cell.length_c   1.000
_cell.angle_alpha   90.00
_cell.angle_beta   90.00
_cell.angle_gamma   90.00
#
_symmetry.space_group_name_H-M   'P 1'
#
loop_
_entity.id
_entity.type
_entity.pdbx_description
1 polymer ?
#
loop_
_entity_poly.entity_id
_entity_poly.type
_entity_poly.pdbx_seq_one_letter_code
_entity_poly.pdbx_strand_id
1 'polypeptide(L)'
;MSEEYLWNILNLDENFKCADVDIAYSKIENKTEEVKLAWKILRDEYYSEVYKKYLSLETVIKAGFILDNLELEDLNYYNLSLLTTPVSKLIDFKEKKENPVVLLSTGGFDPIHDGHIYMMEFAKEALEKKGYHVIGGYLSPSHESYVSTKPYYKINAYERLDLCQECVKDSKWLMIDPWESIYVKTYINFTDIIQRLELYLKKHVNPNIQVAYVFGGDNAEFMYCFENKGIGICVEREGYSEKFDQMKKKFKGKNNFFVNNKSIVSTYSSRNIRKRQGYSYNEQNYSKEDGDYVIRNEGMIPLVNYKNFVNEEKLENAHKKFLKQLISLFSQTFNNKLDIKTINMQEQLRRASSVLNSKQTISLDTYYRGTYDIETSRLFDISDIQKKYISLIGRIGHDTIEHQIERIKDGNYILVDDDSATGKTIREVMSNLPERINIEQIYLLASMLNEKIFDIVDLRDFIIGVQNGGLVVRLPNREVARSPYMLPYVSLKSRATIPAIKEMEISIKLWEMNKEFYQEIGSNITLEQTDNGFKKLMNYIGFDNNIPLTKICEWHIKKLKQE
;
A
#
# COMPACT_ATOMS: atom_id res chain seq x y z
N MET A 1 12.77 41.31 21.38
CA MET A 1 11.40 41.43 20.84
C MET A 1 10.47 41.22 22.02
N SER A 2 9.45 42.05 22.22
CA SER A 2 8.40 41.74 23.20
C SER A 2 7.89 40.32 22.88
N GLU A 3 7.88 39.44 23.88
CA GLU A 3 7.43 38.05 23.72
C GLU A 3 5.92 38.04 23.44
N GLU A 4 5.55 38.31 22.21
CA GLU A 4 4.20 38.15 21.72
C GLU A 4 3.93 36.64 21.62
N TYR A 5 2.91 36.17 22.34
CA TYR A 5 2.52 34.77 22.31
C TYR A 5 2.12 34.35 20.89
N LEU A 6 2.42 33.11 20.49
CA LEU A 6 2.11 32.66 19.12
C LEU A 6 0.64 32.81 18.73
N TRP A 7 -0.30 32.69 19.68
CA TRP A 7 -1.72 32.86 19.38
C TRP A 7 -2.09 34.32 19.09
N ASN A 8 -1.40 35.29 19.69
CA ASN A 8 -1.59 36.70 19.38
C ASN A 8 -1.19 37.01 17.93
N ILE A 9 -0.11 36.38 17.43
CA ILE A 9 0.35 36.48 16.04
C ILE A 9 -0.75 36.06 15.05
N LEU A 10 -1.62 35.11 15.45
CA LEU A 10 -2.75 34.64 14.65
C LEU A 10 -4.08 35.34 14.98
N ASN A 11 -4.08 36.38 15.82
CA ASN A 11 -5.28 37.04 16.33
C ASN A 11 -6.25 36.06 17.04
N LEU A 12 -5.69 35.12 17.79
CA LEU A 12 -6.41 34.15 18.61
C LEU A 12 -6.25 34.45 20.10
N ASP A 13 -7.24 34.06 20.91
CA ASP A 13 -7.11 34.06 22.37
C ASP A 13 -6.41 32.79 22.88
N GLU A 14 -5.95 32.79 24.13
CA GLU A 14 -5.24 31.66 24.76
C GLU A 14 -6.05 30.34 24.77
N ASN A 15 -7.38 30.44 24.81
CA ASN A 15 -8.31 29.30 24.88
C ASN A 15 -8.81 28.84 23.50
N PHE A 16 -8.11 29.22 22.42
CA PHE A 16 -8.44 28.79 21.06
C PHE A 16 -8.51 27.26 20.93
N LYS A 17 -9.38 26.79 20.02
CA LYS A 17 -9.40 25.39 19.59
C LYS A 17 -8.52 25.23 18.36
N CYS A 18 -7.78 24.12 18.24
CA CYS A 18 -6.91 23.89 17.08
C CYS A 18 -7.67 23.95 15.74
N ALA A 19 -8.97 23.60 15.72
CA ALA A 19 -9.84 23.71 14.54
C ALA A 19 -10.03 25.16 14.03
N ASP A 20 -9.87 26.16 14.90
CA ASP A 20 -10.03 27.57 14.55
C ASP A 20 -8.73 28.17 13.97
N VAL A 21 -7.60 27.48 14.13
CA VAL A 21 -6.27 27.98 13.76
C VAL A 21 -6.09 28.11 12.25
N ASP A 22 -6.57 27.13 11.48
CA ASP A 22 -6.51 27.17 10.02
C ASP A 22 -7.36 28.33 9.45
N ILE A 23 -8.50 28.63 10.07
CA ILE A 23 -9.39 29.76 9.72
C ILE A 23 -8.73 31.10 10.08
N ALA A 24 -8.06 31.19 11.22
CA ALA A 24 -7.34 32.39 11.63
C ALA A 24 -6.18 32.67 10.67
N TYR A 25 -5.39 31.66 10.36
CA TYR A 25 -4.28 31.76 9.40
C TYR A 25 -4.74 32.14 7.99
N SER A 26 -5.88 31.63 7.52
CA SER A 26 -6.40 31.98 6.19
C SER A 26 -6.81 33.45 6.04
N LYS A 27 -7.06 34.16 7.15
CA LYS A 27 -7.44 35.58 7.16
C LYS A 27 -6.23 36.53 7.17
N ILE A 28 -5.03 36.01 7.36
CA ILE A 28 -3.80 36.82 7.40
C ILE A 28 -3.30 37.04 5.96
N GLU A 29 -3.21 38.30 5.55
CA GLU A 29 -2.73 38.66 4.21
C GLU A 29 -1.21 38.46 4.06
N ASN A 30 -0.41 38.90 5.05
CA ASN A 30 1.04 38.79 5.02
C ASN A 30 1.54 37.61 5.88
N LYS A 31 1.69 36.44 5.27
CA LYS A 31 2.15 35.21 5.91
C LYS A 31 3.68 35.18 6.01
N THR A 32 4.24 35.87 6.99
CA THR A 32 5.68 35.79 7.30
C THR A 32 6.07 34.41 7.83
N GLU A 33 7.37 34.12 7.90
CA GLU A 33 7.89 32.88 8.51
C GLU A 33 7.42 32.70 9.97
N GLU A 34 7.31 33.80 10.72
CA GLU A 34 6.83 33.79 12.10
C GLU A 34 5.34 33.43 12.18
N VAL A 35 4.52 33.98 11.28
CA VAL A 35 3.10 33.63 11.15
C VAL A 35 2.95 32.15 10.77
N LYS A 36 3.77 31.64 9.84
CA LYS A 36 3.76 30.23 9.42
C LYS A 36 4.17 29.31 10.57
N LEU A 37 5.20 29.68 11.32
CA LEU A 37 5.64 28.95 12.51
C LEU A 37 4.53 28.88 13.57
N ALA A 38 3.90 30.01 13.88
CA ALA A 38 2.78 30.08 14.81
C ALA A 38 1.62 29.18 14.36
N TRP A 39 1.24 29.26 13.09
CA TRP A 39 0.20 28.43 12.50
C TRP A 39 0.51 26.93 12.63
N LYS A 40 1.71 26.49 12.25
CA LYS A 40 2.12 25.08 12.30
C LYS A 40 2.15 24.52 13.72
N ILE A 41 2.62 25.28 14.70
CA ILE A 41 2.66 24.84 16.10
C ILE A 41 1.24 24.77 16.68
N LEU A 42 0.44 25.81 16.48
CA LEU A 42 -0.86 25.93 17.18
C LEU A 42 -1.95 25.05 16.58
N ARG A 43 -1.87 24.72 15.29
CA ARG A 43 -2.82 23.81 14.61
C ARG A 43 -2.62 22.34 15.01
N ASP A 44 -1.40 21.96 15.38
CA ASP A 44 -1.07 20.60 15.78
C ASP A 44 -1.50 20.36 17.23
N GLU A 45 -2.35 19.36 17.45
CA GLU A 45 -2.93 19.08 18.76
C GLU A 45 -1.91 18.62 19.83
N TYR A 46 -0.71 18.18 19.43
CA TYR A 46 0.36 17.81 20.34
C TYR A 46 1.27 19.01 20.61
N TYR A 47 1.77 19.69 19.57
CA TYR A 47 2.70 20.81 19.77
C TYR A 47 2.03 22.05 20.36
N SER A 48 0.74 22.26 20.09
CA SER A 48 -0.06 23.31 20.73
C SER A 48 -0.11 23.12 22.24
N GLU A 49 -0.31 21.89 22.73
CA GLU A 49 -0.28 21.56 24.16
C GLU A 49 1.09 21.79 24.79
N VAL A 50 2.17 21.41 24.08
CA VAL A 50 3.54 21.68 24.53
C VAL A 50 3.78 23.19 24.64
N TYR A 51 3.42 23.95 23.61
CA TYR A 51 3.62 25.40 23.63
C TYR A 51 2.80 26.08 24.72
N LYS A 52 1.51 25.78 24.85
CA LYS A 52 0.63 26.36 25.89
C LYS A 52 1.15 26.11 27.30
N LYS A 53 1.71 24.93 27.55
CA LYS A 53 2.21 24.55 28.88
C LYS A 53 3.56 25.16 29.23
N TYR A 54 4.47 25.23 28.26
CA TYR A 54 5.87 25.61 28.50
C TYR A 54 6.22 27.02 28.04
N LEU A 55 5.37 27.64 27.21
CA LEU A 55 5.57 28.96 26.58
C LEU A 55 6.96 29.10 25.95
N SER A 56 7.47 28.02 25.35
CA SER A 56 8.87 27.89 24.93
C SER A 56 8.98 27.21 23.58
N LEU A 57 9.40 27.96 22.56
CA LEU A 57 9.72 27.43 21.23
C LEU A 57 10.84 26.39 21.29
N GLU A 58 11.85 26.60 22.14
CA GLU A 58 12.94 25.63 22.34
C GLU A 58 12.40 24.27 22.83
N THR A 59 11.41 24.29 23.73
CA THR A 59 10.78 23.06 24.22
C THR A 59 9.97 22.36 23.13
N VAL A 60 9.26 23.12 22.29
CA VAL A 60 8.53 22.58 21.12
C VAL A 60 9.50 21.92 20.13
N ILE A 61 10.65 22.55 19.85
CA ILE A 61 11.70 21.99 18.99
C ILE A 61 12.31 20.71 19.62
N LYS A 62 12.61 20.72 20.93
CA LYS A 62 13.07 19.53 21.67
C LYS A 62 12.06 18.39 21.65
N ALA A 63 10.76 18.71 21.62
CA ALA A 63 9.67 17.75 21.48
C ALA A 63 9.61 17.10 20.07
N GLY A 64 10.45 17.55 19.14
CA GLY A 64 10.59 16.98 17.79
C GLY A 64 9.90 17.78 16.69
N PHE A 65 9.43 18.99 17.00
CA PHE A 65 8.80 19.86 16.00
C PHE A 65 9.78 20.21 14.88
N ILE A 66 9.27 20.12 13.65
CA ILE A 66 9.90 20.60 12.44
C ILE A 66 8.97 21.58 11.73
N LEU A 67 9.54 22.63 11.17
CA LEU A 67 8.83 23.54 10.28
C LEU A 67 8.84 22.94 8.87
N ASP A 68 7.77 22.25 8.50
CA ASP A 68 7.60 21.70 7.16
C ASP A 68 7.20 22.78 6.14
N ASN A 69 7.35 22.43 4.85
CA ASN A 69 7.10 23.35 3.75
C ASN A 69 5.65 23.30 3.21
N LEU A 70 4.73 22.58 3.85
CA LEU A 70 3.35 22.48 3.38
C LEU A 70 2.57 23.77 3.65
N GLU A 71 1.75 24.15 2.69
CA GLU A 71 0.83 25.29 2.78
C GLU A 71 -0.60 24.85 3.13
N LEU A 72 -1.50 25.82 3.33
CA LEU A 72 -2.89 25.55 3.73
C LEU A 72 -3.61 24.67 2.69
N GLU A 73 -3.29 24.85 1.41
CA GLU A 73 -3.87 24.13 0.28
C GLU A 73 -3.45 22.66 0.27
N ASP A 74 -2.29 22.34 0.87
CA ASP A 74 -1.76 20.98 0.91
C ASP A 74 -2.46 20.11 1.95
N LEU A 75 -3.09 20.70 2.98
CA LEU A 75 -3.57 20.02 4.19
C LEU A 75 -4.59 18.90 3.98
N ASN A 76 -5.16 18.76 2.79
CA ASN A 76 -5.99 17.61 2.44
C ASN A 76 -5.15 16.33 2.11
N TYR A 77 -3.86 16.33 2.45
CA TYR A 77 -2.93 15.23 2.19
C TYR A 77 -3.23 13.96 3.00
N TYR A 78 -4.05 14.02 4.07
CA TYR A 78 -4.46 12.81 4.80
C TYR A 78 -5.28 11.83 3.95
N ASN A 79 -6.12 12.34 3.03
CA ASN A 79 -7.10 11.60 2.21
C ASN A 79 -7.36 10.15 2.66
N LEU A 80 -8.22 10.00 3.66
CA LEU A 80 -8.55 8.71 4.24
C LEU A 80 -9.35 7.80 3.29
N SER A 81 -9.73 8.23 2.09
CA SER A 81 -10.36 7.35 1.10
C SER A 81 -9.34 6.71 0.16
N LEU A 82 -8.12 7.26 0.06
CA LEU A 82 -7.06 6.67 -0.73
C LEU A 82 -6.38 5.54 0.05
N LEU A 83 -6.66 4.30 -0.33
CA LEU A 83 -6.17 3.12 0.37
C LEU A 83 -4.66 2.97 0.17
N THR A 84 -3.88 3.42 1.15
CA THR A 84 -2.41 3.53 1.09
C THR A 84 -1.72 2.79 2.23
N THR A 85 -2.45 2.46 3.30
CA THR A 85 -1.91 1.79 4.47
C THR A 85 -2.49 0.38 4.57
N PRO A 86 -1.65 -0.66 4.67
CA PRO A 86 -2.11 -2.03 4.80
C PRO A 86 -2.83 -2.21 6.13
N VAL A 87 -3.93 -2.96 6.13
CA VAL A 87 -4.74 -3.27 7.33
C VAL A 87 -4.87 -4.78 7.58
N SER A 88 -4.20 -5.60 6.77
CA SER A 88 -4.36 -7.05 6.70
C SER A 88 -4.23 -7.75 8.05
N LYS A 89 -3.29 -7.31 8.89
CA LYS A 89 -3.04 -7.91 10.22
C LYS A 89 -3.99 -7.41 11.32
N LEU A 90 -4.87 -6.45 11.01
CA LEU A 90 -5.80 -5.84 11.97
C LEU A 90 -7.26 -6.21 11.69
N ILE A 91 -7.64 -6.40 10.43
CA ILE A 91 -9.06 -6.54 10.04
C ILE A 91 -9.72 -7.83 10.51
N ASP A 92 -8.94 -8.85 10.89
CA ASP A 92 -9.46 -10.09 11.47
C ASP A 92 -9.67 -10.01 12.99
N PHE A 93 -9.36 -8.86 13.60
CA PHE A 93 -9.67 -8.57 14.99
C PHE A 93 -11.20 -8.57 15.22
N LYS A 94 -11.68 -9.42 16.14
CA LYS A 94 -13.12 -9.68 16.34
C LYS A 94 -13.74 -8.91 17.50
N GLU A 95 -12.95 -8.34 18.40
CA GLU A 95 -13.44 -7.79 19.66
C GLU A 95 -13.84 -6.32 19.54
N LYS A 96 -15.13 -6.08 19.28
CA LYS A 96 -15.70 -4.73 19.09
C LYS A 96 -15.75 -3.86 20.37
N LYS A 97 -15.51 -4.43 21.55
CA LYS A 97 -15.74 -3.77 22.86
C LYS A 97 -14.48 -3.22 23.53
N GLU A 98 -13.31 -3.43 22.93
CA GLU A 98 -12.05 -2.96 23.52
C GLU A 98 -11.57 -1.67 22.84
N ASN A 99 -10.74 -0.88 23.55
CA ASN A 99 -10.01 0.26 23.00
C ASN A 99 -8.67 -0.28 22.47
N PRO A 100 -8.60 -0.74 21.20
CA PRO A 100 -7.42 -1.42 20.70
C PRO A 100 -6.30 -0.40 20.50
N VAL A 101 -5.08 -0.80 20.83
CA VAL A 101 -3.90 0.02 20.60
C VAL A 101 -3.12 -0.53 19.41
N VAL A 102 -2.69 0.38 18.54
CA VAL A 102 -1.73 0.10 17.49
C VAL A 102 -0.45 0.87 17.77
N LEU A 103 0.69 0.20 17.68
CA LEU A 103 1.98 0.87 17.86
C LEU A 103 2.42 1.53 16.56
N LEU A 104 3.05 2.69 16.66
CA LEU A 104 3.66 3.37 15.52
C LEU A 104 5.09 3.76 15.88
N SER A 105 6.05 3.47 15.00
CA SER A 105 7.37 4.09 15.05
C SER A 105 7.73 4.65 13.67
N THR A 106 8.20 5.88 13.64
CA THR A 106 8.71 6.52 12.41
C THR A 106 10.23 6.54 12.43
N GLY A 107 10.84 6.58 11.26
CA GLY A 107 12.28 6.67 11.19
C GLY A 107 12.83 6.61 9.78
N GLY A 108 14.10 6.98 9.63
CA GLY A 108 14.74 6.90 8.32
C GLY A 108 14.85 5.47 7.79
N PHE A 109 15.02 4.49 8.69
CA PHE A 109 15.21 3.06 8.37
C PHE A 109 16.18 2.84 7.20
N ASP A 110 17.32 3.54 7.24
CA ASP A 110 18.39 3.48 6.23
C ASP A 110 19.65 2.83 6.81
N PRO A 111 19.74 1.49 6.92
CA PRO A 111 18.64 0.53 6.81
C PRO A 111 17.89 0.28 8.12
N ILE A 112 16.73 -0.37 8.01
CA ILE A 112 16.11 -1.11 9.12
C ILE A 112 17.07 -2.17 9.67
N HIS A 113 16.89 -2.54 10.93
CA HIS A 113 17.68 -3.56 11.63
C HIS A 113 16.94 -4.07 12.87
N ASP A 114 17.41 -5.17 13.45
CA ASP A 114 16.75 -5.86 14.58
C ASP A 114 16.42 -4.94 15.76
N GLY A 115 17.29 -3.97 16.08
CA GLY A 115 17.02 -3.00 17.15
C GLY A 115 15.67 -2.27 17.01
N HIS A 116 15.21 -1.98 15.78
CA HIS A 116 13.88 -1.38 15.55
C HIS A 116 12.75 -2.37 15.84
N ILE A 117 12.93 -3.64 15.48
CA ILE A 117 11.95 -4.70 15.73
C ILE A 117 11.83 -4.96 17.23
N TYR A 118 12.95 -5.14 17.92
CA TYR A 118 12.96 -5.34 19.37
C TYR A 118 12.39 -4.14 20.13
N MET A 119 12.62 -2.91 19.65
CA MET A 119 12.00 -1.72 20.24
C MET A 119 10.46 -1.81 20.21
N MET A 120 9.89 -2.27 19.10
CA MET A 120 8.45 -2.49 18.98
C MET A 120 7.96 -3.64 19.87
N GLU A 121 8.69 -4.75 19.95
CA GLU A 121 8.35 -5.89 20.83
C GLU A 121 8.35 -5.49 22.31
N PHE A 122 9.37 -4.75 22.78
CA PHE A 122 9.43 -4.26 24.17
C PHE A 122 8.31 -3.26 24.49
N ALA A 123 7.98 -2.39 23.54
CA ALA A 123 6.86 -1.46 23.69
C ALA A 123 5.52 -2.18 23.80
N LYS A 124 5.31 -3.21 22.96
CA LYS A 124 4.13 -4.07 23.00
C LYS A 124 3.99 -4.76 24.36
N GLU A 125 5.04 -5.46 24.79
CA GLU A 125 5.06 -6.17 26.08
C GLU A 125 4.77 -5.23 27.26
N ALA A 126 5.36 -4.02 27.25
CA ALA A 126 5.17 -3.03 28.30
C ALA A 126 3.72 -2.53 28.39
N LEU A 127 3.06 -2.30 27.24
CA LEU A 127 1.66 -1.90 27.19
C LEU A 127 0.71 -3.02 27.58
N GLU A 128 0.92 -4.24 27.07
CA GLU A 128 0.08 -5.40 27.40
C GLU A 128 0.13 -5.71 28.91
N LYS A 129 1.32 -5.62 29.54
CA LYS A 129 1.47 -5.73 31.01
C LYS A 129 0.70 -4.68 31.80
N LYS A 130 0.34 -3.56 31.16
CA LYS A 130 -0.44 -2.47 31.76
C LYS A 130 -1.93 -2.56 31.43
N GLY A 131 -2.34 -3.63 30.74
CA GLY A 131 -3.73 -3.91 30.40
C GLY A 131 -4.21 -3.27 29.11
N TYR A 132 -3.31 -2.72 28.28
CA TYR A 132 -3.67 -2.26 26.94
C TYR A 132 -3.72 -3.45 25.98
N HIS A 133 -4.69 -3.46 25.07
CA HIS A 133 -4.79 -4.49 24.04
C HIS A 133 -4.06 -4.05 22.77
N VAL A 134 -2.83 -4.50 22.58
CA VAL A 134 -2.05 -4.19 21.38
C VAL A 134 -2.41 -5.15 20.25
N ILE A 135 -3.09 -4.65 19.21
CA ILE A 135 -3.58 -5.49 18.11
C ILE A 135 -2.67 -5.50 16.88
N GLY A 136 -1.69 -4.60 16.82
CA GLY A 136 -0.74 -4.52 15.71
C GLY A 136 0.23 -3.36 15.84
N GLY A 137 1.11 -3.21 14.85
CA GLY A 137 2.07 -2.12 14.83
C GLY A 137 2.57 -1.77 13.44
N TYR A 138 3.00 -0.53 13.28
CA TYR A 138 3.53 0.01 12.03
C TYR A 138 4.93 0.58 12.23
N LEU A 139 5.81 0.23 11.30
CA LEU A 139 7.01 1.02 11.03
C LEU A 139 6.70 1.91 9.82
N SER A 140 6.86 3.23 9.98
CA SER A 140 6.60 4.24 8.94
C SER A 140 7.92 4.84 8.46
N PRO A 141 8.46 4.42 7.30
CA PRO A 141 9.69 5.00 6.79
C PRO A 141 9.52 6.46 6.41
N SER A 142 10.50 7.26 6.82
CA SER A 142 10.45 8.69 6.59
C SER A 142 10.64 9.09 5.15
N HIS A 143 10.06 10.25 4.82
CA HIS A 143 10.12 10.85 3.50
C HIS A 143 11.56 11.11 3.05
N GLU A 144 11.78 10.98 1.74
CA GLU A 144 13.10 11.06 1.12
C GLU A 144 13.80 12.40 1.36
N SER A 145 13.05 13.50 1.32
CA SER A 145 13.59 14.85 1.57
C SER A 145 14.15 15.04 2.99
N TYR A 146 13.76 14.22 3.97
CA TYR A 146 14.40 14.20 5.29
C TYR A 146 15.59 13.25 5.32
N VAL A 147 15.41 12.02 4.83
CA VAL A 147 16.42 10.96 4.96
C VAL A 147 17.69 11.30 4.17
N SER A 148 17.55 11.90 2.98
CA SER A 148 18.67 12.36 2.13
C SER A 148 19.55 13.43 2.77
N THR A 149 19.05 14.17 3.78
CA THR A 149 19.86 15.14 4.54
C THR A 149 20.81 14.47 5.53
N LYS A 150 20.62 13.18 5.84
CA LYS A 150 21.39 12.48 6.87
C LYS A 150 22.77 12.09 6.36
N PRO A 151 23.82 12.15 7.21
CA PRO A 151 25.14 11.67 6.85
C PRO A 151 25.14 10.21 6.41
N TYR A 152 25.93 9.92 5.37
CA TYR A 152 26.07 8.59 4.78
C TYR A 152 24.76 8.03 4.20
N TYR A 153 23.82 8.86 3.73
CA TYR A 153 22.66 8.40 2.98
C TYR A 153 23.08 7.47 1.83
N LYS A 154 22.40 6.31 1.70
CA LYS A 154 22.79 5.28 0.72
C LYS A 154 21.65 4.78 -0.17
N ILE A 155 20.43 4.75 0.32
CA ILE A 155 19.31 4.10 -0.37
C ILE A 155 18.03 4.94 -0.31
N ASN A 156 17.30 4.97 -1.43
CA ASN A 156 16.09 5.77 -1.61
C ASN A 156 14.87 5.17 -0.91
N ALA A 157 13.78 5.95 -0.85
CA ALA A 157 12.52 5.56 -0.21
C ALA A 157 11.98 4.18 -0.61
N TYR A 158 12.04 3.83 -1.90
CA TYR A 158 11.52 2.56 -2.39
C TYR A 158 12.41 1.38 -1.96
N GLU A 159 13.73 1.56 -2.02
CA GLU A 159 14.69 0.56 -1.53
C GLU A 159 14.58 0.36 -0.02
N ARG A 160 14.36 1.44 0.74
CA ARG A 160 14.11 1.38 2.19
C ARG A 160 12.81 0.63 2.48
N LEU A 161 11.74 0.89 1.75
CA LEU A 161 10.48 0.18 1.89
C LEU A 161 10.64 -1.31 1.63
N ASP A 162 11.37 -1.69 0.58
CA ASP A 162 11.65 -3.07 0.25
C ASP A 162 12.36 -3.82 1.39
N LEU A 163 13.40 -3.21 1.95
CA LEU A 163 14.12 -3.77 3.10
C LEU A 163 13.23 -3.86 4.34
N CYS A 164 12.42 -2.83 4.60
CA CYS A 164 11.48 -2.82 5.70
C CYS A 164 10.45 -3.96 5.57
N GLN A 165 9.88 -4.13 4.38
CA GLN A 165 8.90 -5.19 4.10
C GLN A 165 9.52 -6.58 4.23
N GLU A 166 10.75 -6.77 3.75
CA GLU A 166 11.45 -8.04 3.90
C GLU A 166 11.77 -8.36 5.36
N CYS A 167 12.10 -7.35 6.16
CA CYS A 167 12.37 -7.49 7.60
C CYS A 167 11.13 -7.92 8.40
N VAL A 168 9.93 -7.45 8.03
CA VAL A 168 8.68 -7.78 8.76
C VAL A 168 7.84 -8.89 8.10
N LYS A 169 8.34 -9.54 7.04
CA LYS A 169 7.59 -10.51 6.23
C LYS A 169 7.00 -11.69 7.03
N ASP A 170 7.70 -12.12 8.09
CA ASP A 170 7.31 -13.24 8.94
C ASP A 170 6.69 -12.77 10.27
N SER A 171 6.62 -11.46 10.52
CA SER A 171 5.92 -10.92 11.68
C SER A 171 4.42 -11.13 11.55
N LYS A 172 3.76 -11.53 12.65
CA LYS A 172 2.30 -11.71 12.69
C LYS A 172 1.53 -10.42 13.00
N TRP A 173 2.22 -9.35 13.41
CA TRP A 173 1.55 -8.14 13.93
C TRP A 173 2.15 -6.81 13.43
N LEU A 174 3.40 -6.81 12.93
CA LEU A 174 4.05 -5.62 12.38
C LEU A 174 3.79 -5.49 10.88
N MET A 175 3.49 -4.28 10.43
CA MET A 175 3.36 -3.91 9.02
C MET A 175 4.24 -2.68 8.72
N ILE A 176 4.44 -2.40 7.43
CA ILE A 176 5.10 -1.18 6.98
C ILE A 176 4.01 -0.24 6.48
N ASP A 177 3.98 1.00 6.98
CA ASP A 177 3.12 2.04 6.42
C ASP A 177 3.92 2.87 5.41
N PRO A 178 3.66 2.77 4.09
CA PRO A 178 4.40 3.53 3.09
C PRO A 178 3.94 4.98 2.99
N TRP A 179 2.85 5.36 3.66
CA TRP A 179 2.17 6.64 3.49
C TRP A 179 3.12 7.84 3.60
N GLU A 180 3.88 7.95 4.70
CA GLU A 180 4.84 9.05 4.93
C GLU A 180 5.91 9.13 3.83
N SER A 181 6.45 7.99 3.41
CA SER A 181 7.55 7.95 2.44
C SER A 181 7.15 8.22 1.00
N ILE A 182 5.93 7.85 0.59
CA ILE A 182 5.53 7.74 -0.83
C ILE A 182 4.37 8.66 -1.18
N TYR A 183 3.46 8.92 -0.25
CA TYR A 183 2.18 9.57 -0.53
C TYR A 183 2.05 10.97 0.08
N VAL A 184 3.14 11.52 0.62
CA VAL A 184 3.25 12.90 1.13
C VAL A 184 4.28 13.67 0.28
N LYS A 185 4.06 14.97 0.06
CA LYS A 185 4.94 15.86 -0.74
C LYS A 185 6.33 16.05 -0.15
N THR A 186 6.41 16.03 1.16
CA THR A 186 7.62 16.32 1.90
C THR A 186 7.56 15.65 3.27
N TYR A 187 8.67 15.70 3.99
CA TYR A 187 8.72 15.28 5.37
C TYR A 187 7.80 16.15 6.24
N ILE A 188 7.04 15.50 7.12
CA ILE A 188 6.04 16.11 8.01
C ILE A 188 6.31 15.68 9.45
N ASN A 189 5.63 16.30 10.40
CA ASN A 189 5.83 15.97 11.80
C ASN A 189 5.34 14.55 12.12
N PHE A 190 5.99 13.88 13.08
CA PHE A 190 5.55 12.55 13.53
C PHE A 190 4.15 12.57 14.15
N THR A 191 3.72 13.73 14.66
CA THR A 191 2.38 13.99 15.20
C THR A 191 1.31 13.96 14.11
N ASP A 192 1.58 14.52 12.92
CA ASP A 192 0.69 14.40 11.75
C ASP A 192 0.55 12.93 11.31
N ILE A 193 1.64 12.16 11.38
CA ILE A 193 1.65 10.73 11.03
C ILE A 193 0.81 9.93 12.04
N ILE A 194 0.94 10.21 13.34
CA ILE A 194 0.09 9.63 14.39
C ILE A 194 -1.39 9.95 14.10
N GLN A 195 -1.71 11.23 13.86
CA GLN A 195 -3.09 11.67 13.66
C GLN A 195 -3.70 11.01 12.43
N ARG A 196 -2.98 11.00 11.31
CA ARG A 196 -3.47 10.36 10.08
C ARG A 196 -3.67 8.87 10.27
N LEU A 197 -2.71 8.16 10.84
CA LEU A 197 -2.81 6.71 11.03
C LEU A 197 -3.99 6.37 11.93
N GLU A 198 -4.17 7.11 13.03
CA GLU A 198 -5.31 6.90 13.93
C GLU A 198 -6.65 7.11 13.19
N LEU A 199 -6.80 8.21 12.45
CA LEU A 199 -8.02 8.49 11.67
C LEU A 199 -8.28 7.43 10.58
N TYR A 200 -7.23 6.99 9.90
CA TYR A 200 -7.31 5.95 8.88
C TYR A 200 -7.79 4.62 9.48
N LEU A 201 -7.17 4.19 10.58
CA LEU A 201 -7.55 2.94 11.25
C LEU A 201 -8.94 3.01 11.89
N LYS A 202 -9.33 4.17 12.41
CA LYS A 202 -10.71 4.41 12.89
C LYS A 202 -11.75 4.23 11.78
N LYS A 203 -11.45 4.73 10.58
CA LYS A 203 -12.33 4.59 9.41
C LYS A 203 -12.38 3.16 8.88
N HIS A 204 -11.23 2.49 8.77
CA HIS A 204 -11.11 1.24 8.01
C HIS A 204 -11.13 -0.03 8.85
N VAL A 205 -10.86 0.06 10.16
CA VAL A 205 -10.69 -1.12 11.03
C VAL A 205 -11.63 -1.07 12.23
N ASN A 206 -11.45 -0.09 13.14
CA ASN A 206 -12.25 0.01 14.36
C ASN A 206 -12.24 1.46 14.90
N PRO A 207 -13.43 2.09 15.12
CA PRO A 207 -13.54 3.49 15.54
C PRO A 207 -12.92 3.82 16.90
N ASN A 208 -12.61 2.82 17.72
CA ASN A 208 -12.03 2.98 19.06
C ASN A 208 -10.49 2.82 19.07
N ILE A 209 -9.85 2.62 17.91
CA ILE A 209 -8.38 2.48 17.83
C ILE A 209 -7.69 3.73 18.37
N GLN A 210 -6.65 3.50 19.17
CA GLN A 210 -5.69 4.51 19.58
C GLN A 210 -4.31 4.17 19.04
N VAL A 211 -3.55 5.19 18.65
CA VAL A 211 -2.15 5.01 18.25
C VAL A 211 -1.23 5.34 19.42
N ALA A 212 -0.33 4.41 19.74
CA ALA A 212 0.75 4.61 20.70
C ALA A 212 2.08 4.77 19.96
N TYR A 213 2.78 5.86 20.22
CA TYR A 213 4.00 6.20 19.50
C TYR A 213 5.25 5.70 20.23
N VAL A 214 6.09 4.98 19.51
CA VAL A 214 7.28 4.30 20.02
C VAL A 214 8.53 4.95 19.46
N PHE A 215 9.43 5.38 20.35
CA PHE A 215 10.67 6.04 20.00
C PHE A 215 11.82 5.65 20.92
N GLY A 216 13.05 5.76 20.42
CA GLY A 216 14.26 5.47 21.17
C GLY A 216 14.65 6.57 22.16
N GLY A 217 15.51 6.22 23.13
CA GLY A 217 16.03 7.15 24.14
C GLY A 217 16.81 8.35 23.59
N ASP A 218 17.32 8.28 22.37
CA ASP A 218 17.89 9.43 21.65
C ASP A 218 16.87 10.56 21.45
N ASN A 219 15.61 10.20 21.27
CA ASN A 219 14.47 11.09 21.13
C ASN A 219 13.63 11.19 22.41
N ALA A 220 14.20 10.93 23.60
CA ALA A 220 13.44 10.91 24.85
C ALA A 220 12.63 12.20 25.13
N GLU A 221 13.06 13.35 24.60
CA GLU A 221 12.34 14.63 24.71
C GLU A 221 11.04 14.67 23.91
N PHE A 222 10.81 13.77 22.95
CA PHE A 222 9.51 13.65 22.27
C PHE A 222 8.39 13.35 23.27
N MET A 223 8.71 12.89 24.49
CA MET A 223 7.76 12.71 25.58
C MET A 223 7.02 14.00 25.97
N TYR A 224 7.55 15.20 25.67
CA TYR A 224 6.82 16.47 25.85
C TYR A 224 5.44 16.44 25.16
N CYS A 225 5.36 15.91 23.93
CA CYS A 225 4.10 15.79 23.18
C CYS A 225 3.07 14.91 23.88
N PHE A 226 3.50 13.96 24.70
CA PHE A 226 2.63 12.94 25.28
C PHE A 226 2.20 13.23 26.72
N GLU A 227 2.55 14.39 27.27
CA GLU A 227 2.27 14.69 28.68
C GLU A 227 0.76 14.81 28.96
N ASN A 228 0.01 15.46 28.07
CA ASN A 228 -1.43 15.66 28.21
C ASN A 228 -2.26 14.87 27.18
N LYS A 229 -1.64 14.32 26.13
CA LYS A 229 -2.34 13.73 24.97
C LYS A 229 -1.65 12.47 24.46
N GLY A 230 -2.43 11.51 23.96
CA GLY A 230 -1.91 10.32 23.29
C GLY A 230 -1.19 9.36 24.25
N ILE A 231 -0.42 8.43 23.67
CA ILE A 231 0.39 7.43 24.38
C ILE A 231 1.81 7.50 23.82
N GLY A 232 2.77 7.81 24.68
CA GLY A 232 4.19 7.89 24.31
C GLY A 232 4.99 6.77 24.98
N ILE A 233 5.82 6.08 24.22
CA ILE A 233 6.65 4.97 24.69
C ILE A 233 8.09 5.22 24.29
N CYS A 234 8.90 5.63 25.27
CA CYS A 234 10.33 5.78 25.11
C CYS A 234 11.03 4.49 25.53
N VAL A 235 11.80 3.90 24.62
CA VAL A 235 12.61 2.70 24.88
C VAL A 235 14.07 3.11 25.04
N GLU A 236 14.69 2.69 26.13
CA GLU A 236 16.09 3.01 26.44
C GLU A 236 17.02 2.56 25.32
N ARG A 237 18.05 3.37 25.05
CA ARG A 237 19.12 3.06 24.10
C ARG A 237 20.48 3.36 24.72
N GLU A 238 21.45 2.51 24.41
CA GLU A 238 22.82 2.70 24.86
C GLU A 238 23.38 4.05 24.38
N GLY A 239 24.10 4.74 25.26
CA GLY A 239 24.61 6.09 25.01
C GLY A 239 23.62 7.23 25.31
N TYR A 240 22.36 6.92 25.64
CA TYR A 240 21.32 7.92 25.92
C TYR A 240 20.63 7.75 27.28
N SER A 241 21.16 6.89 28.16
CA SER A 241 20.55 6.59 29.47
C SER A 241 20.37 7.82 30.37
N GLU A 242 21.30 8.79 30.36
CA GLU A 242 21.16 10.01 31.17
C GLU A 242 19.95 10.84 30.73
N LYS A 243 19.81 11.10 29.43
CA LYS A 243 18.67 11.82 28.85
C LYS A 243 17.36 11.07 29.10
N PHE A 244 17.38 9.75 28.91
CA PHE A 244 16.26 8.87 29.20
C PHE A 244 15.81 8.96 30.67
N ASP A 245 16.74 8.84 31.62
CA ASP A 245 16.45 8.89 33.05
C ASP A 245 15.97 10.28 33.51
N GLN A 246 16.51 11.36 32.93
CA GLN A 246 16.01 12.71 33.18
C GLN A 246 14.54 12.84 32.75
N MET A 247 14.20 12.42 31.53
CA MET A 247 12.82 12.48 31.03
C MET A 247 11.88 11.56 31.82
N LYS A 248 12.35 10.36 32.19
CA LYS A 248 11.60 9.42 33.03
C LYS A 248 11.28 9.96 34.42
N LYS A 249 12.18 10.75 35.02
CA LYS A 249 11.91 11.42 36.30
C LYS A 249 10.89 12.54 36.16
N LYS A 250 10.92 13.26 35.02
CA LYS A 250 10.04 14.39 34.71
C LYS A 250 8.60 13.95 34.42
N PHE A 251 8.41 12.96 33.55
CA PHE A 251 7.09 12.54 33.09
C PHE A 251 6.62 11.27 33.80
N LYS A 252 5.49 11.35 34.51
CA LYS A 252 4.90 10.25 35.29
C LYS A 252 3.43 9.99 34.96
N GLY A 253 2.93 10.54 33.85
CA GLY A 253 1.54 10.34 33.45
C GLY A 253 1.25 8.89 33.10
N LYS A 254 -0.02 8.49 33.22
CA LYS A 254 -0.48 7.11 32.96
C LYS A 254 -0.18 6.61 31.54
N ASN A 255 -0.02 7.53 30.58
CA ASN A 255 0.23 7.25 29.18
C ASN A 255 1.68 7.53 28.75
N ASN A 256 2.58 7.81 29.72
CA ASN A 256 4.00 8.04 29.47
C ASN A 256 4.80 6.82 29.92
N PHE A 257 5.22 6.01 28.96
CA PHE A 257 5.95 4.77 29.23
C PHE A 257 7.44 4.96 28.97
N PHE A 258 8.24 4.54 29.94
CA PHE A 258 9.70 4.45 29.82
C PHE A 258 10.10 2.99 30.03
N VAL A 259 10.54 2.35 28.95
CA VAL A 259 10.88 0.93 28.92
C VAL A 259 12.40 0.80 28.93
N ASN A 260 12.94 0.24 30.01
CA ASN A 260 14.37 -0.03 30.10
C ASN A 260 14.72 -1.18 29.13
N ASN A 261 15.84 -1.06 28.44
CA ASN A 261 16.29 -2.04 27.46
C ASN A 261 17.77 -2.38 27.71
N LYS A 262 18.00 -3.57 28.28
CA LYS A 262 19.35 -4.10 28.54
C LYS A 262 19.86 -5.04 27.44
N SER A 263 19.13 -5.17 26.33
CA SER A 263 19.52 -6.06 25.23
C SER A 263 20.68 -5.48 24.42
N ILE A 264 21.58 -6.34 23.95
CA ILE A 264 22.73 -5.95 23.11
C ILE A 264 22.30 -5.27 21.81
N VAL A 265 21.08 -5.55 21.33
CA VAL A 265 20.51 -4.92 20.13
C VAL A 265 20.23 -3.42 20.30
N SER A 266 20.25 -2.90 21.53
CA SER A 266 20.15 -1.47 21.81
C SER A 266 21.37 -0.68 21.28
N THR A 267 22.51 -1.35 21.05
CA THR A 267 23.71 -0.81 20.40
C THR A 267 23.57 -0.63 18.88
N TYR A 268 22.57 -1.27 18.27
CA TYR A 268 22.45 -1.28 16.81
C TYR A 268 22.06 0.12 16.33
N SER A 269 22.75 0.56 15.28
CA SER A 269 22.58 1.88 14.67
C SER A 269 22.75 1.77 13.18
N SER A 270 21.75 2.24 12.43
CA SER A 270 21.80 2.32 10.97
C SER A 270 23.04 3.11 10.50
N ARG A 271 23.46 4.15 11.22
CA ARG A 271 24.69 4.90 10.90
C ARG A 271 25.93 4.01 10.93
N ASN A 272 26.03 3.10 11.89
CA ASN A 272 27.16 2.17 11.98
C ASN A 272 27.10 1.11 10.87
N ILE A 273 25.91 0.66 10.48
CA ILE A 273 25.72 -0.24 9.34
C ILE A 273 26.17 0.45 8.04
N ARG A 274 25.76 1.71 7.81
CA ARG A 274 26.14 2.47 6.62
C ARG A 274 27.65 2.72 6.53
N LYS A 275 28.36 2.85 7.65
CA LYS A 275 29.83 2.98 7.70
C LYS A 275 30.59 1.70 7.33
N ARG A 276 29.96 0.51 7.41
CA ARG A 276 30.63 -0.75 7.03
C ARG A 276 30.88 -0.77 5.51
N GLN A 277 32.11 -1.12 5.10
CA GLN A 277 32.43 -1.36 3.70
C GLN A 277 31.58 -2.51 3.15
N GLY A 278 30.99 -2.36 1.96
CA GLY A 278 30.21 -3.41 1.28
C GLY A 278 28.68 -3.38 1.46
N TYR A 279 28.11 -2.44 2.22
CA TYR A 279 26.65 -2.24 2.19
C TYR A 279 26.24 -1.48 0.93
N SER A 280 25.74 -2.21 -0.07
CA SER A 280 25.09 -1.71 -1.29
C SER A 280 23.73 -2.39 -1.46
N TYR A 281 22.70 -1.63 -1.85
CA TYR A 281 21.47 -2.22 -2.35
C TYR A 281 21.70 -2.67 -3.79
N ASN A 282 21.47 -3.94 -4.08
CA ASN A 282 21.64 -4.46 -5.42
C ASN A 282 20.34 -4.23 -6.19
N GLU A 283 20.29 -3.15 -6.96
CA GLU A 283 19.27 -3.04 -8.00
C GLU A 283 19.46 -4.17 -9.02
N GLN A 284 18.34 -4.78 -9.42
CA GLN A 284 18.37 -5.81 -10.45
C GLN A 284 18.73 -5.17 -11.79
N ASN A 285 19.85 -5.60 -12.37
CA ASN A 285 20.29 -5.13 -13.69
C ASN A 285 19.69 -6.03 -14.77
N TYR A 286 18.56 -5.61 -15.34
CA TYR A 286 17.88 -6.36 -16.40
C TYR A 286 18.74 -6.46 -17.67
N SER A 287 18.58 -7.56 -18.38
CA SER A 287 19.23 -7.83 -19.66
C SER A 287 18.34 -8.71 -20.53
N LYS A 288 18.59 -8.73 -21.83
CA LYS A 288 17.87 -9.62 -22.76
C LYS A 288 18.03 -11.09 -22.41
N GLU A 289 19.08 -11.45 -21.67
CA GLU A 289 19.32 -12.82 -21.21
C GLU A 289 18.33 -13.26 -20.12
N ASP A 290 17.64 -12.32 -19.46
CA ASP A 290 16.63 -12.63 -18.45
C ASP A 290 15.36 -13.23 -19.04
N GLY A 291 15.09 -12.97 -20.33
CA GLY A 291 13.94 -13.45 -21.08
C GLY A 291 13.02 -12.32 -21.55
N ASP A 292 11.97 -12.70 -22.28
CA ASP A 292 10.97 -11.78 -22.81
C ASP A 292 9.96 -11.37 -21.74
N TYR A 293 9.57 -10.10 -21.74
CA TYR A 293 8.44 -9.62 -20.97
C TYR A 293 7.19 -9.70 -21.83
N VAL A 294 6.21 -10.49 -21.41
CA VAL A 294 5.07 -10.86 -22.25
C VAL A 294 3.79 -10.19 -21.76
N ILE A 295 3.08 -9.53 -22.67
CA ILE A 295 1.72 -9.04 -22.44
C ILE A 295 0.74 -10.00 -23.14
N ARG A 296 -0.06 -10.73 -22.36
CA ARG A 296 -1.15 -11.57 -22.87
C ARG A 296 -2.30 -10.64 -23.29
N ASN A 297 -2.63 -10.65 -24.57
CA ASN A 297 -3.71 -9.85 -25.14
C ASN A 297 -4.95 -10.74 -25.34
N GLU A 298 -5.97 -10.48 -24.52
CA GLU A 298 -7.24 -11.22 -24.52
C GLU A 298 -8.26 -10.68 -25.52
N GLY A 299 -7.87 -9.67 -26.31
CA GLY A 299 -8.71 -9.06 -27.32
C GLY A 299 -9.93 -8.35 -26.72
N MET A 300 -11.08 -8.49 -27.37
CA MET A 300 -12.30 -7.79 -26.97
C MET A 300 -13.11 -8.49 -25.87
N ILE A 301 -12.65 -9.65 -25.39
CA ILE A 301 -13.40 -10.47 -24.41
C ILE A 301 -13.57 -9.74 -23.06
N PRO A 302 -12.53 -9.13 -22.46
CA PRO A 302 -12.68 -8.38 -21.20
C PRO A 302 -13.61 -7.15 -21.34
N LEU A 303 -13.78 -6.63 -22.55
CA LEU A 303 -14.52 -5.40 -22.84
C LEU A 303 -16.01 -5.62 -23.14
N VAL A 304 -16.51 -6.85 -22.95
CA VAL A 304 -17.89 -7.23 -23.30
C VAL A 304 -18.95 -6.36 -22.62
N ASN A 305 -18.69 -5.87 -21.40
CA ASN A 305 -19.59 -4.98 -20.67
C ASN A 305 -19.80 -3.63 -21.35
N TYR A 306 -18.90 -3.21 -22.24
CA TYR A 306 -18.99 -1.94 -22.95
C TYR A 306 -19.58 -2.05 -24.37
N LYS A 307 -19.67 -3.27 -24.93
CA LYS A 307 -20.18 -3.49 -26.30
C LYS A 307 -21.62 -3.00 -26.51
N ASN A 308 -22.43 -2.95 -25.46
CA ASN A 308 -23.80 -2.47 -25.53
C ASN A 308 -23.92 -0.93 -25.52
N PHE A 309 -22.84 -0.23 -25.20
CA PHE A 309 -22.82 1.22 -24.97
C PHE A 309 -21.91 1.97 -25.94
N VAL A 310 -20.94 1.27 -26.54
CA VAL A 310 -19.92 1.84 -27.41
C VAL A 310 -19.93 1.08 -28.73
N ASN A 311 -19.79 1.81 -29.83
CA ASN A 311 -19.56 1.22 -31.14
C ASN A 311 -18.31 0.31 -31.13
N GLU A 312 -18.43 -0.90 -31.69
CA GLU A 312 -17.39 -1.93 -31.62
C GLU A 312 -16.06 -1.49 -32.27
N GLU A 313 -16.09 -0.81 -33.41
CA GLU A 313 -14.90 -0.30 -34.08
C GLU A 313 -14.15 0.72 -33.20
N LYS A 314 -14.91 1.61 -32.55
CA LYS A 314 -14.35 2.60 -31.62
C LYS A 314 -13.68 1.93 -30.42
N LEU A 315 -14.33 0.92 -29.86
CA LEU A 315 -13.82 0.16 -28.71
C LEU A 315 -12.57 -0.64 -29.09
N GLU A 316 -12.56 -1.28 -30.27
CA GLU A 316 -11.39 -1.98 -30.80
C GLU A 316 -10.20 -1.05 -31.04
N ASN A 317 -10.45 0.13 -31.60
CA ASN A 317 -9.40 1.11 -31.88
C ASN A 317 -8.77 1.63 -30.59
N ALA A 318 -9.60 1.97 -29.59
CA ALA A 318 -9.12 2.37 -28.26
C ALA A 318 -8.31 1.26 -27.58
N HIS A 319 -8.78 0.00 -27.67
CA HIS A 319 -8.06 -1.15 -27.13
C HIS A 319 -6.70 -1.38 -27.81
N LYS A 320 -6.64 -1.33 -29.15
CA LYS A 320 -5.39 -1.42 -29.92
C LYS A 320 -4.42 -0.30 -29.55
N LYS A 321 -4.93 0.92 -29.31
CA LYS A 321 -4.12 2.06 -28.89
C LYS A 321 -3.56 1.85 -27.49
N PHE A 322 -4.40 1.43 -26.54
CA PHE A 322 -3.98 1.17 -25.16
C PHE A 322 -2.85 0.12 -25.11
N LEU A 323 -2.98 -0.98 -25.86
CA LEU A 323 -1.92 -2.00 -25.96
C LEU A 323 -0.60 -1.41 -26.49
N LYS A 324 -0.64 -0.60 -27.55
CA LYS A 324 0.57 0.06 -28.08
C LYS A 324 1.23 0.98 -27.07
N GLN A 325 0.42 1.74 -26.31
CA GLN A 325 0.90 2.60 -25.24
C GLN A 325 1.55 1.78 -24.11
N LEU A 326 0.94 0.67 -23.70
CA LEU A 326 1.47 -0.20 -22.65
C LEU A 326 2.80 -0.84 -23.05
N ILE A 327 2.93 -1.33 -24.29
CA ILE A 327 4.20 -1.87 -24.83
C ILE A 327 5.30 -0.81 -24.76
N SER A 328 5.00 0.41 -25.24
CA SER A 328 5.95 1.52 -25.22
C SER A 328 6.35 1.90 -23.78
N LEU A 329 5.37 1.97 -22.88
CA LEU A 329 5.58 2.28 -21.47
C LEU A 329 6.49 1.26 -20.80
N PHE A 330 6.26 -0.04 -21.01
CA PHE A 330 7.08 -1.09 -20.41
C PHE A 330 8.47 -1.14 -21.03
N SER A 331 8.59 -0.96 -22.35
CA SER A 331 9.90 -0.87 -23.01
C SER A 331 10.75 0.25 -22.40
N GLN A 332 10.17 1.43 -22.20
CA GLN A 332 10.84 2.56 -21.52
C GLN A 332 11.13 2.25 -20.04
N THR A 333 10.23 1.57 -19.36
CA THR A 333 10.40 1.18 -17.95
C THR A 333 11.62 0.28 -17.76
N PHE A 334 11.89 -0.62 -18.69
CA PHE A 334 13.08 -1.49 -18.65
C PHE A 334 14.28 -0.90 -19.41
N ASN A 335 14.25 0.39 -19.77
CA ASN A 335 15.30 1.07 -20.54
C ASN A 335 15.66 0.31 -21.84
N ASN A 336 14.67 -0.34 -22.48
CA ASN A 336 14.82 -1.22 -23.64
C ASN A 336 15.79 -2.40 -23.44
N LYS A 337 16.04 -2.81 -22.18
CA LYS A 337 16.90 -3.94 -21.85
C LYS A 337 16.17 -5.29 -21.90
N LEU A 338 14.83 -5.29 -21.83
CA LEU A 338 13.97 -6.44 -22.05
C LEU A 338 13.20 -6.28 -23.36
N ASP A 339 12.97 -7.40 -24.04
CA ASP A 339 12.13 -7.43 -25.23
C ASP A 339 10.65 -7.60 -24.79
N ILE A 340 9.81 -6.63 -25.16
CA ILE A 340 8.38 -6.64 -24.82
C ILE A 340 7.61 -7.31 -25.96
N LYS A 341 6.97 -8.44 -25.68
CA LYS A 341 6.20 -9.23 -26.66
C LYS A 341 4.73 -9.25 -26.30
N THR A 342 3.91 -9.55 -27.31
CA THR A 342 2.46 -9.75 -27.14
C THR A 342 2.06 -11.11 -27.63
N ILE A 343 1.14 -11.75 -26.90
CA ILE A 343 0.55 -13.02 -27.30
C ILE A 343 -0.93 -12.83 -27.50
N ASN A 344 -1.44 -13.31 -28.64
CA ASN A 344 -2.87 -13.35 -28.86
C ASN A 344 -3.47 -14.57 -28.16
N MET A 345 -4.27 -14.33 -27.12
CA MET A 345 -4.92 -15.39 -26.36
C MET A 345 -5.83 -16.26 -27.25
N GLN A 346 -6.54 -15.70 -28.23
CA GLN A 346 -7.43 -16.51 -29.07
C GLN A 346 -6.66 -17.55 -29.88
N GLU A 347 -5.45 -17.23 -30.33
CA GLU A 347 -4.60 -18.18 -31.03
C GLU A 347 -4.11 -19.28 -30.08
N GLN A 348 -3.69 -18.90 -28.87
CA GLN A 348 -3.32 -19.84 -27.81
C GLN A 348 -4.46 -20.81 -27.48
N LEU A 349 -5.68 -20.29 -27.29
CA LEU A 349 -6.87 -21.09 -27.02
C LEU A 349 -7.20 -22.03 -28.19
N ARG A 350 -7.15 -21.57 -29.45
CA ARG A 350 -7.40 -22.43 -30.63
C ARG A 350 -6.42 -23.59 -30.72
N ARG A 351 -5.13 -23.34 -30.45
CA ARG A 351 -4.10 -24.39 -30.44
C ARG A 351 -4.29 -25.36 -29.28
N ALA A 352 -4.64 -24.87 -28.09
CA ALA A 352 -4.94 -25.74 -26.95
C ALA A 352 -6.16 -26.63 -27.25
N SER A 353 -7.22 -26.04 -27.80
CA SER A 353 -8.42 -26.77 -28.21
C SER A 353 -8.11 -27.82 -29.27
N SER A 354 -7.23 -27.57 -30.25
CA SER A 354 -6.88 -28.58 -31.26
C SER A 354 -6.14 -29.79 -30.67
N VAL A 355 -5.26 -29.55 -29.69
CA VAL A 355 -4.51 -30.60 -28.98
C VAL A 355 -5.40 -31.39 -28.02
N LEU A 356 -6.41 -30.74 -27.44
CA LEU A 356 -7.26 -31.29 -26.38
C LEU A 356 -8.67 -31.69 -26.83
N ASN A 357 -9.00 -31.55 -28.13
CA ASN A 357 -10.36 -31.66 -28.70
C ASN A 357 -11.11 -32.99 -28.45
N SER A 358 -10.44 -34.01 -27.92
CA SER A 358 -11.00 -35.34 -27.64
C SER A 358 -10.71 -35.84 -26.22
N LYS A 359 -10.12 -34.98 -25.37
CA LYS A 359 -9.67 -35.32 -24.02
C LYS A 359 -10.65 -34.72 -23.00
N GLN A 360 -10.89 -35.43 -21.91
CA GLN A 360 -11.63 -34.85 -20.79
C GLN A 360 -10.72 -33.87 -20.05
N THR A 361 -11.18 -32.64 -19.85
CA THR A 361 -10.36 -31.57 -19.29
C THR A 361 -11.05 -30.89 -18.12
N ILE A 362 -10.27 -30.50 -17.12
CA ILE A 362 -10.68 -29.57 -16.06
C ILE A 362 -9.85 -28.31 -16.26
N SER A 363 -10.48 -27.16 -16.53
CA SER A 363 -9.76 -25.89 -16.72
C SER A 363 -9.72 -25.04 -15.46
N LEU A 364 -8.54 -24.45 -15.19
CA LEU A 364 -8.34 -23.40 -14.19
C LEU A 364 -8.15 -22.00 -14.83
N ASP A 365 -7.96 -21.93 -16.15
CA ASP A 365 -7.74 -20.69 -16.88
C ASP A 365 -9.01 -19.83 -16.93
N THR A 366 -8.83 -18.52 -17.15
CA THR A 366 -9.95 -17.58 -17.18
C THR A 366 -10.87 -17.77 -18.39
N TYR A 367 -10.34 -18.21 -19.53
CA TYR A 367 -11.04 -18.18 -20.81
C TYR A 367 -11.06 -19.51 -21.55
N TYR A 368 -10.12 -20.41 -21.32
CA TYR A 368 -10.18 -21.77 -21.81
C TYR A 368 -11.35 -22.49 -21.15
N ARG A 369 -12.12 -23.19 -21.96
CA ARG A 369 -13.31 -23.92 -21.51
C ARG A 369 -13.08 -25.40 -21.72
N GLY A 370 -13.04 -26.12 -20.62
CA GLY A 370 -12.82 -27.57 -20.59
C GLY A 370 -14.13 -28.36 -20.62
N THR A 371 -14.03 -29.66 -20.29
CA THR A 371 -15.22 -30.47 -19.96
C THR A 371 -15.87 -29.96 -18.68
N TYR A 372 -15.03 -29.59 -17.72
CA TYR A 372 -15.39 -28.87 -16.51
C TYR A 372 -14.44 -27.68 -16.33
N ASP A 373 -14.91 -26.66 -15.63
CA ASP A 373 -14.11 -25.50 -15.26
C ASP A 373 -14.16 -25.34 -13.73
N ILE A 374 -13.00 -25.11 -13.12
CA ILE A 374 -12.90 -24.67 -11.72
C ILE A 374 -12.44 -23.21 -11.75
N GLU A 375 -13.43 -22.33 -11.66
CA GLU A 375 -13.29 -20.88 -11.73
C GLU A 375 -12.74 -20.38 -10.40
N THR A 376 -11.43 -20.17 -10.36
CA THR A 376 -10.71 -19.76 -9.15
C THR A 376 -10.09 -18.37 -9.27
N SER A 377 -9.72 -17.82 -8.12
CA SER A 377 -8.95 -16.58 -8.00
C SER A 377 -8.11 -16.60 -6.74
N ARG A 378 -6.87 -16.11 -6.84
CA ARG A 378 -5.99 -15.90 -5.68
C ARG A 378 -6.41 -14.60 -4.98
N LEU A 379 -6.82 -14.69 -3.72
CA LEU A 379 -7.25 -13.54 -2.91
C LEU A 379 -6.06 -12.89 -2.20
N PHE A 380 -5.81 -11.61 -2.42
CA PHE A 380 -4.76 -10.83 -1.73
C PHE A 380 -5.37 -9.75 -0.83
N ASP A 381 -4.59 -9.16 0.08
CA ASP A 381 -5.03 -7.95 0.78
C ASP A 381 -4.74 -6.68 -0.06
N ILE A 382 -5.64 -5.70 0.03
CA ILE A 382 -5.48 -4.38 -0.61
C ILE A 382 -4.37 -3.57 0.07
N SER A 383 -3.64 -2.76 -0.70
CA SER A 383 -2.57 -1.87 -0.18
C SER A 383 -1.44 -2.59 0.58
N ASP A 384 -1.31 -3.91 0.37
CA ASP A 384 -0.20 -4.73 0.85
C ASP A 384 0.79 -4.97 -0.30
N ILE A 385 1.97 -5.52 0.01
CA ILE A 385 2.97 -5.88 -1.00
C ILE A 385 2.52 -7.00 -1.94
N GLN A 386 1.49 -7.78 -1.56
CA GLN A 386 0.89 -8.84 -2.40
C GLN A 386 1.88 -9.94 -2.84
N LYS A 387 2.92 -10.21 -2.04
CA LYS A 387 3.86 -11.33 -2.27
C LYS A 387 3.21 -12.70 -2.01
N LYS A 388 2.24 -12.78 -1.10
CA LYS A 388 1.53 -14.00 -0.70
C LYS A 388 0.02 -13.75 -0.77
N TYR A 389 -0.72 -14.68 -1.35
CA TYR A 389 -2.19 -14.65 -1.30
C TYR A 389 -2.67 -15.25 0.02
N ILE A 390 -3.86 -14.85 0.46
CA ILE A 390 -4.53 -15.29 1.69
C ILE A 390 -5.07 -16.72 1.51
N SER A 391 -5.80 -16.94 0.42
CA SER A 391 -6.42 -18.22 0.06
C SER A 391 -6.79 -18.24 -1.42
N LEU A 392 -7.01 -19.43 -1.96
CA LEU A 392 -7.69 -19.60 -3.23
C LEU A 392 -9.21 -19.58 -2.99
N ILE A 393 -9.93 -18.76 -3.76
CA ILE A 393 -11.40 -18.64 -3.67
C ILE A 393 -12.05 -18.91 -5.02
N GLY A 394 -13.36 -19.19 -5.00
CA GLY A 394 -14.17 -19.13 -6.21
C GLY A 394 -14.11 -17.74 -6.83
N ARG A 395 -13.97 -17.67 -8.16
CA ARG A 395 -13.93 -16.40 -8.89
C ARG A 395 -15.18 -15.58 -8.58
N ILE A 396 -15.06 -14.26 -8.51
CA ILE A 396 -16.21 -13.36 -8.28
C ILE A 396 -17.31 -13.66 -9.32
N GLY A 397 -18.50 -13.99 -8.83
CA GLY A 397 -19.65 -14.38 -9.66
C GLY A 397 -19.83 -15.90 -9.84
N HIS A 398 -18.90 -16.70 -9.32
CA HIS A 398 -18.94 -18.17 -9.36
C HIS A 398 -19.07 -18.76 -7.94
N ASP A 399 -19.37 -20.05 -7.89
CA ASP A 399 -19.55 -20.80 -6.64
C ASP A 399 -18.21 -21.06 -5.93
N THR A 400 -18.26 -21.59 -4.71
CA THR A 400 -17.07 -22.07 -3.99
C THR A 400 -16.32 -23.14 -4.79
N ILE A 401 -15.02 -23.29 -4.54
CA ILE A 401 -14.20 -24.27 -5.26
C ILE A 401 -14.72 -25.69 -5.00
N GLU A 402 -15.14 -25.95 -3.78
CA GLU A 402 -15.71 -27.20 -3.31
C GLU A 402 -16.99 -27.55 -4.10
N HIS A 403 -17.96 -26.64 -4.18
CA HIS A 403 -19.18 -26.87 -4.96
C HIS A 403 -18.93 -27.01 -6.45
N GLN A 404 -17.89 -26.37 -6.99
CA GLN A 404 -17.48 -26.58 -8.38
C GLN A 404 -16.94 -27.99 -8.59
N ILE A 405 -16.11 -28.49 -7.67
CA ILE A 405 -15.55 -29.86 -7.70
C ILE A 405 -16.63 -30.93 -7.53
N GLU A 406 -17.67 -30.68 -6.74
CA GLU A 406 -18.79 -31.60 -6.55
C GLU A 406 -19.53 -31.91 -7.85
N ARG A 407 -19.57 -30.96 -8.79
CA ARG A 407 -20.24 -31.09 -10.10
C ARG A 407 -19.45 -31.92 -11.11
N ILE A 408 -18.16 -32.16 -10.84
CA ILE A 408 -17.28 -32.94 -11.70
C ILE A 408 -17.58 -34.41 -11.49
N LYS A 409 -17.82 -35.13 -12.59
CA LYS A 409 -18.09 -36.58 -12.56
C LYS A 409 -16.82 -37.37 -12.32
N ASP A 410 -17.01 -38.63 -11.94
CA ASP A 410 -15.94 -39.60 -11.80
C ASP A 410 -15.25 -39.80 -13.16
N GLY A 411 -13.92 -39.81 -13.16
CA GLY A 411 -13.17 -39.98 -14.40
C GLY A 411 -11.72 -39.54 -14.34
N ASN A 412 -11.09 -39.65 -15.50
CA ASN A 412 -9.72 -39.24 -15.75
C ASN A 412 -9.72 -37.94 -16.56
N TYR A 413 -8.96 -36.95 -16.10
CA TYR A 413 -8.93 -35.61 -16.66
C TYR A 413 -7.52 -35.11 -16.89
N ILE A 414 -7.40 -34.20 -17.85
CA ILE A 414 -6.24 -33.34 -18.03
C ILE A 414 -6.54 -31.99 -17.39
N LEU A 415 -5.69 -31.55 -16.47
CA LEU A 415 -5.81 -30.23 -15.85
C LEU A 415 -5.18 -29.19 -16.79
N VAL A 416 -5.94 -28.16 -17.16
CA VAL A 416 -5.50 -27.09 -18.04
C VAL A 416 -5.33 -25.80 -17.23
N ASP A 417 -4.16 -25.19 -17.29
CA ASP A 417 -3.85 -23.91 -16.62
C ASP A 417 -3.08 -22.98 -17.56
N ASP A 418 -3.09 -21.68 -17.30
CA ASP A 418 -2.41 -20.71 -18.16
C ASP A 418 -0.89 -20.76 -18.03
N ASP A 419 -0.39 -20.75 -16.80
CA ASP A 419 1.03 -20.80 -16.48
C ASP A 419 1.30 -21.55 -15.17
N SER A 420 2.51 -22.10 -15.07
CA SER A 420 3.01 -22.82 -13.90
C SER A 420 3.87 -21.99 -12.96
N ALA A 421 3.97 -20.66 -13.12
CA ALA A 421 4.88 -19.74 -12.41
C ALA A 421 5.37 -20.19 -11.01
N THR A 422 4.45 -20.66 -10.16
CA THR A 422 4.81 -21.28 -8.86
C THR A 422 4.20 -22.66 -8.61
N GLY A 423 3.37 -23.17 -9.51
CA GLY A 423 2.56 -24.39 -9.35
C GLY A 423 1.68 -24.40 -8.10
N LYS A 424 1.48 -23.25 -7.42
CA LYS A 424 0.74 -23.19 -6.15
C LYS A 424 -0.75 -23.40 -6.35
N THR A 425 -1.35 -22.70 -7.31
CA THR A 425 -2.77 -22.86 -7.67
C THR A 425 -3.07 -24.32 -8.01
N ILE A 426 -2.29 -24.89 -8.93
CA ILE A 426 -2.40 -26.30 -9.34
C ILE A 426 -2.33 -27.22 -8.13
N ARG A 427 -1.31 -27.07 -7.26
CA ARG A 427 -1.15 -27.91 -6.07
C ARG A 427 -2.32 -27.80 -5.10
N GLU A 428 -2.81 -26.59 -4.85
CA GLU A 428 -3.93 -26.33 -3.94
C GLU A 428 -5.23 -26.91 -4.50
N VAL A 429 -5.52 -26.73 -5.79
CA VAL A 429 -6.68 -27.38 -6.43
C VAL A 429 -6.55 -28.90 -6.38
N MET A 430 -5.40 -29.46 -6.77
CA MET A 430 -5.16 -30.90 -6.74
C MET A 430 -5.37 -31.50 -5.34
N SER A 431 -4.95 -30.79 -4.28
CA SER A 431 -5.16 -31.26 -2.91
C SER A 431 -6.63 -31.30 -2.46
N ASN A 432 -7.52 -30.60 -3.17
CA ASN A 432 -8.95 -30.59 -2.90
C ASN A 432 -9.75 -31.55 -3.79
N LEU A 433 -9.11 -32.20 -4.78
CA LEU A 433 -9.78 -33.18 -5.62
C LEU A 433 -9.90 -34.52 -4.88
N PRO A 434 -11.10 -35.11 -4.77
CA PRO A 434 -11.26 -36.43 -4.18
C PRO A 434 -10.87 -37.54 -5.19
N GLU A 435 -10.61 -38.75 -4.69
CA GLU A 435 -10.05 -39.89 -5.44
C GLU A 435 -10.83 -40.26 -6.71
N ARG A 436 -12.13 -39.96 -6.78
CA ARG A 436 -12.98 -40.23 -7.96
C ARG A 436 -12.58 -39.38 -9.19
N ILE A 437 -11.86 -38.27 -8.99
CA ILE A 437 -11.33 -37.41 -10.05
C ILE A 437 -9.82 -37.64 -10.11
N ASN A 438 -9.38 -38.30 -11.16
CA ASN A 438 -7.96 -38.55 -11.38
C ASN A 438 -7.40 -37.56 -12.42
N ILE A 439 -6.28 -36.90 -12.10
CA ILE A 439 -5.58 -36.00 -13.04
C ILE A 439 -4.41 -36.77 -13.67
N GLU A 440 -4.55 -37.12 -14.95
CA GLU A 440 -3.52 -37.90 -15.69
C GLU A 440 -2.37 -37.03 -16.18
N GLN A 441 -2.67 -35.77 -16.49
CA GLN A 441 -1.71 -34.85 -17.11
C GLN A 441 -2.06 -33.39 -16.75
N ILE A 442 -1.04 -32.54 -16.66
CA ILE A 442 -1.18 -31.08 -16.63
C ILE A 442 -0.79 -30.52 -17.99
N TYR A 443 -1.62 -29.64 -18.54
CA TYR A 443 -1.38 -28.92 -19.79
C TYR A 443 -1.32 -27.41 -19.54
N LEU A 444 -0.17 -26.79 -19.82
CA LEU A 444 0.05 -25.36 -19.60
C LEU A 444 -0.13 -24.60 -20.92
N LEU A 445 -0.95 -23.55 -20.93
CA LEU A 445 -1.14 -22.74 -22.14
C LEU A 445 0.13 -21.94 -22.50
N ALA A 446 0.93 -21.54 -21.51
CA ALA A 446 2.17 -20.79 -21.67
C ALA A 446 3.33 -21.64 -22.24
N SER A 447 3.29 -22.98 -22.10
CA SER A 447 4.36 -23.85 -22.64
C SER A 447 4.42 -23.88 -24.18
N MET A 448 3.53 -23.14 -24.85
CA MET A 448 3.55 -22.93 -26.30
C MET A 448 4.58 -21.88 -26.75
N LEU A 449 5.21 -21.18 -25.81
CA LEU A 449 6.25 -20.20 -26.09
C LEU A 449 7.60 -20.90 -26.06
N ASN A 450 8.27 -20.95 -27.21
CA ASN A 450 9.61 -21.55 -27.35
C ASN A 450 10.74 -20.65 -26.82
N GLU A 451 10.40 -19.62 -26.05
CA GLU A 451 11.31 -18.56 -25.64
C GLU A 451 11.41 -18.50 -24.11
N LYS A 452 12.55 -18.02 -23.61
CA LYS A 452 12.73 -17.80 -22.17
C LYS A 452 11.87 -16.62 -21.77
N ILE A 453 10.92 -16.83 -20.87
CA ILE A 453 10.01 -15.80 -20.39
C ILE A 453 10.56 -15.22 -19.09
N PHE A 454 10.66 -13.90 -19.04
CA PHE A 454 11.00 -13.17 -17.83
C PHE A 454 9.78 -12.98 -16.93
N ASP A 455 8.67 -12.49 -17.50
CA ASP A 455 7.39 -12.28 -16.80
C ASP A 455 6.23 -12.30 -17.81
N ILE A 456 5.02 -12.63 -17.34
CA ILE A 456 3.78 -12.59 -18.13
C ILE A 456 2.73 -11.81 -17.35
N VAL A 457 2.13 -10.80 -17.99
CA VAL A 457 1.01 -10.06 -17.45
C VAL A 457 -0.17 -10.06 -18.40
N ASP A 458 -1.37 -9.95 -17.84
CA ASP A 458 -2.62 -9.85 -18.58
C ASP A 458 -2.91 -8.38 -18.91
N LEU A 459 -3.20 -8.06 -20.19
CA LEU A 459 -3.50 -6.69 -20.62
C LEU A 459 -4.70 -6.11 -19.87
N ARG A 460 -5.72 -6.95 -19.62
CA ARG A 460 -6.95 -6.55 -18.92
C ARG A 460 -6.70 -6.05 -17.50
N ASP A 461 -5.60 -6.46 -16.86
CA ASP A 461 -5.30 -6.05 -15.47
C ASP A 461 -4.92 -4.57 -15.36
N PHE A 462 -4.54 -3.94 -16.48
CA PHE A 462 -4.18 -2.53 -16.56
C PHE A 462 -5.33 -1.62 -17.02
N ILE A 463 -6.45 -2.18 -17.49
CA ILE A 463 -7.63 -1.41 -17.92
C ILE A 463 -8.67 -1.47 -16.82
N ILE A 464 -9.01 -0.34 -16.20
CA ILE A 464 -9.92 -0.31 -15.06
C ILE A 464 -11.33 -0.75 -15.47
N GLY A 465 -12.06 -1.48 -14.62
CA GLY A 465 -13.48 -1.76 -14.80
C GLY A 465 -13.87 -2.77 -15.89
N VAL A 466 -12.92 -3.34 -16.63
CA VAL A 466 -13.19 -4.44 -17.59
C VAL A 466 -13.49 -5.75 -16.87
N GLN A 467 -14.22 -6.65 -17.53
CA GLN A 467 -14.58 -7.96 -16.97
C GLN A 467 -13.34 -8.78 -16.61
N ASN A 468 -13.32 -9.30 -15.38
CA ASN A 468 -12.20 -10.06 -14.83
C ASN A 468 -10.84 -9.33 -14.82
N GLY A 469 -10.84 -8.01 -14.96
CA GLY A 469 -9.64 -7.18 -14.92
C GLY A 469 -9.16 -6.91 -13.51
N GLY A 470 -7.86 -7.09 -13.28
CA GLY A 470 -7.17 -6.71 -12.06
C GLY A 470 -7.12 -7.81 -11.00
N LEU A 471 -6.34 -7.52 -9.95
CA LEU A 471 -6.08 -8.41 -8.83
C LEU A 471 -7.33 -8.60 -7.99
N VAL A 472 -7.61 -9.83 -7.60
CA VAL A 472 -8.68 -10.11 -6.62
C VAL A 472 -8.17 -9.80 -5.21
N VAL A 473 -8.86 -8.88 -4.55
CA VAL A 473 -8.42 -8.29 -3.27
C VAL A 473 -9.51 -8.34 -2.21
N ARG A 474 -9.10 -8.47 -0.95
CA ARG A 474 -9.91 -8.28 0.25
C ARG A 474 -9.81 -6.83 0.69
N LEU A 475 -10.94 -6.15 0.74
CA LEU A 475 -11.07 -4.79 1.22
C LEU A 475 -11.09 -4.76 2.76
N PRO A 476 -10.93 -3.59 3.41
CA PRO A 476 -10.95 -3.52 4.88
C PRO A 476 -12.30 -3.94 5.49
N ASN A 477 -13.41 -3.74 4.77
CA ASN A 477 -14.73 -4.27 5.16
C ASN A 477 -14.89 -5.79 4.92
N ARG A 478 -13.80 -6.48 4.53
CA ARG A 478 -13.71 -7.91 4.20
C ARG A 478 -14.42 -8.33 2.91
N GLU A 479 -14.97 -7.39 2.15
CA GLU A 479 -15.53 -7.73 0.84
C GLU A 479 -14.44 -8.08 -0.16
N VAL A 480 -14.77 -8.99 -1.07
CA VAL A 480 -13.92 -9.35 -2.20
C VAL A 480 -14.23 -8.42 -3.37
N ALA A 481 -13.19 -7.79 -3.89
CA ALA A 481 -13.23 -6.82 -4.98
C ALA A 481 -12.13 -7.11 -6.02
N ARG A 482 -12.09 -6.30 -7.09
CA ARG A 482 -11.00 -6.30 -8.07
C ARG A 482 -10.31 -4.95 -8.09
N SER A 483 -8.98 -4.99 -8.12
CA SER A 483 -8.15 -3.80 -8.18
C SER A 483 -7.27 -3.81 -9.41
N PRO A 484 -7.21 -2.71 -10.18
CA PRO A 484 -6.31 -2.63 -11.33
C PRO A 484 -4.83 -2.69 -10.88
N TYR A 485 -3.96 -3.14 -11.78
CA TYR A 485 -2.52 -3.20 -11.57
C TYR A 485 -1.92 -1.80 -11.67
N MET A 486 -1.98 -1.06 -10.57
CA MET A 486 -1.35 0.24 -10.36
C MET A 486 -1.53 0.69 -8.91
N LEU A 487 -0.65 1.60 -8.47
CA LEU A 487 -0.77 2.26 -7.18
C LEU A 487 -2.05 3.11 -7.10
N PRO A 488 -2.59 3.33 -5.88
CA PRO A 488 -2.04 2.89 -4.58
C PRO A 488 -2.44 1.46 -4.18
N TYR A 489 -3.18 0.76 -5.04
CA TYR A 489 -3.87 -0.45 -4.63
C TYR A 489 -3.05 -1.72 -4.82
N VAL A 490 -2.33 -1.82 -5.94
CA VAL A 490 -1.55 -2.99 -6.34
C VAL A 490 -0.11 -2.59 -6.59
N SER A 491 0.82 -3.29 -5.97
CA SER A 491 2.25 -3.13 -6.24
C SER A 491 2.59 -3.74 -7.60
N LEU A 492 3.01 -2.90 -8.53
CA LEU A 492 3.51 -3.30 -9.85
C LEU A 492 4.83 -4.06 -9.75
N LYS A 493 5.62 -3.81 -8.71
CA LYS A 493 6.83 -4.57 -8.42
C LYS A 493 6.52 -6.03 -8.15
N SER A 494 5.51 -6.30 -7.33
CA SER A 494 5.19 -7.69 -7.00
C SER A 494 4.35 -8.35 -8.08
N ARG A 495 3.46 -7.62 -8.77
CA ARG A 495 2.49 -8.19 -9.72
C ARG A 495 2.87 -8.10 -11.19
N ALA A 496 3.81 -7.23 -11.55
CA ALA A 496 4.25 -6.99 -12.92
C ALA A 496 5.77 -6.78 -13.03
N THR A 497 6.52 -7.12 -11.98
CA THR A 497 7.99 -7.02 -11.91
C THR A 497 8.54 -5.64 -12.31
N ILE A 498 7.76 -4.58 -12.10
CA ILE A 498 8.19 -3.21 -12.37
C ILE A 498 9.19 -2.76 -11.29
N PRO A 499 10.31 -2.10 -11.64
CA PRO A 499 11.23 -1.58 -10.62
C PRO A 499 10.53 -0.67 -9.62
N ALA A 500 10.80 -0.86 -8.32
CA ALA A 500 10.15 -0.14 -7.22
C ALA A 500 10.16 1.39 -7.44
N ILE A 501 11.33 1.92 -7.80
CA ILE A 501 11.58 3.35 -8.07
C ILE A 501 10.72 3.93 -9.21
N LYS A 502 10.20 3.08 -10.10
CA LYS A 502 9.35 3.49 -11.23
C LYS A 502 7.86 3.30 -10.96
N GLU A 503 7.46 2.61 -9.89
CA GLU A 503 6.04 2.26 -9.65
C GLU A 503 5.11 3.47 -9.64
N MET A 504 5.48 4.56 -8.97
CA MET A 504 4.64 5.76 -8.87
C MET A 504 4.43 6.43 -10.23
N GLU A 505 5.52 6.71 -10.96
CA GLU A 505 5.47 7.33 -12.28
C GLU A 505 4.65 6.49 -13.26
N ILE A 506 4.89 5.18 -13.29
CA ILE A 506 4.18 4.25 -14.17
C ILE A 506 2.70 4.14 -13.78
N SER A 507 2.38 4.11 -12.49
CA SER A 507 0.98 4.09 -12.03
C SER A 507 0.23 5.35 -12.45
N ILE A 508 0.84 6.53 -12.32
CA ILE A 508 0.25 7.80 -12.80
C ILE A 508 -0.02 7.73 -14.31
N LYS A 509 0.96 7.28 -15.10
CA LYS A 509 0.80 7.11 -16.55
C LYS A 509 -0.28 6.11 -16.91
N LEU A 510 -0.43 5.01 -16.16
CA LEU A 510 -1.49 4.04 -16.37
C LEU A 510 -2.89 4.62 -16.07
N TRP A 511 -3.03 5.45 -15.04
CA TRP A 511 -4.27 6.19 -14.80
C TRP A 511 -4.56 7.21 -15.92
N GLU A 512 -3.55 7.89 -16.44
CA GLU A 512 -3.66 8.79 -17.60
C GLU A 512 -4.09 8.04 -18.86
N MET A 513 -3.50 6.88 -19.14
CA MET A 513 -3.88 6.00 -20.25
C MET A 513 -5.34 5.52 -20.12
N ASN A 514 -5.78 5.17 -18.91
CA ASN A 514 -7.18 4.81 -18.67
C ASN A 514 -8.12 5.99 -18.90
N LYS A 515 -7.75 7.20 -18.43
CA LYS A 515 -8.51 8.41 -18.72
C LYS A 515 -8.69 8.62 -20.22
N GLU A 516 -7.59 8.51 -20.97
CA GLU A 516 -7.59 8.64 -22.44
C GLU A 516 -8.47 7.57 -23.10
N PHE A 517 -8.32 6.30 -22.70
CA PHE A 517 -9.16 5.20 -23.18
C PHE A 517 -10.65 5.50 -23.03
N TYR A 518 -11.07 5.97 -21.86
CA TYR A 518 -12.48 6.30 -21.61
C TYR A 518 -12.96 7.55 -22.35
N GLN A 519 -12.06 8.51 -22.60
CA GLN A 519 -12.37 9.66 -23.44
C GLN A 519 -12.62 9.24 -24.90
N GLU A 520 -11.77 8.37 -25.43
CA GLU A 520 -11.89 7.87 -26.80
C GLU A 520 -13.19 7.12 -27.02
N ILE A 521 -13.63 6.29 -26.08
CA ILE A 521 -14.88 5.54 -26.24
C ILE A 521 -16.15 6.36 -25.96
N GLY A 522 -16.02 7.63 -25.56
CA GLY A 522 -17.11 8.60 -25.51
C GLY A 522 -17.38 9.27 -24.17
N SER A 523 -16.52 9.10 -23.16
CA SER A 523 -16.60 9.71 -21.81
C SER A 523 -17.85 9.42 -20.97
N ASN A 524 -18.85 8.72 -21.52
CA ASN A 524 -20.12 8.44 -20.85
C ASN A 524 -20.14 7.12 -20.09
N ILE A 525 -19.03 6.37 -20.10
CA ILE A 525 -18.95 5.12 -19.33
C ILE A 525 -18.82 5.47 -17.84
N THR A 526 -19.79 5.00 -17.07
CA THR A 526 -19.88 5.20 -15.62
C THR A 526 -19.46 3.95 -14.87
N LEU A 527 -19.25 4.11 -13.57
CA LEU A 527 -18.92 3.03 -12.66
C LEU A 527 -19.97 1.89 -12.67
N GLU A 528 -21.25 2.22 -12.89
CA GLU A 528 -22.34 1.23 -12.98
C GLU A 528 -22.09 0.18 -14.08
N GLN A 529 -21.40 0.55 -15.16
CA GLN A 529 -21.19 -0.32 -16.32
C GLN A 529 -19.94 -1.21 -16.18
N THR A 530 -19.21 -1.11 -15.07
CA THR A 530 -17.97 -1.86 -14.84
C THR A 530 -18.20 -3.26 -14.27
N ASP A 531 -17.13 -4.07 -14.29
CA ASP A 531 -17.03 -5.31 -13.50
C ASP A 531 -17.44 -5.09 -12.03
N ASN A 532 -18.22 -6.02 -11.49
CA ASN A 532 -18.76 -5.92 -10.13
C ASN A 532 -17.67 -5.83 -9.05
N GLY A 533 -16.53 -6.49 -9.26
CA GLY A 533 -15.38 -6.41 -8.36
C GLY A 533 -14.75 -5.02 -8.34
N PHE A 534 -14.58 -4.38 -9.51
CA PHE A 534 -14.05 -3.01 -9.59
C PHE A 534 -15.06 -2.00 -9.01
N LYS A 535 -16.36 -2.19 -9.31
CA LYS A 535 -17.46 -1.40 -8.74
C LYS A 535 -17.42 -1.40 -7.21
N LYS A 536 -17.26 -2.57 -6.58
CA LYS A 536 -17.12 -2.69 -5.11
C LYS A 536 -15.95 -1.89 -4.55
N LEU A 537 -14.78 -1.95 -5.20
CA LEU A 537 -13.61 -1.17 -4.76
C LEU A 537 -13.90 0.34 -4.80
N MET A 538 -14.43 0.84 -5.91
CA MET A 538 -14.71 2.27 -6.06
C MET A 538 -15.83 2.75 -5.13
N ASN A 539 -16.87 1.94 -4.93
CA ASN A 539 -17.93 2.23 -3.96
C ASN A 539 -17.38 2.29 -2.53
N TYR A 540 -16.43 1.40 -2.18
CA TYR A 540 -15.75 1.45 -0.88
C TYR A 540 -14.94 2.73 -0.68
N ILE A 541 -14.28 3.23 -1.73
CA ILE A 541 -13.54 4.50 -1.71
C ILE A 541 -14.49 5.70 -1.53
N GLY A 542 -15.75 5.55 -1.94
CA GLY A 542 -16.82 6.54 -1.78
C GLY A 542 -17.34 7.13 -3.10
N PHE A 543 -17.09 6.46 -4.23
CA PHE A 543 -17.65 6.87 -5.52
C PHE A 543 -19.05 6.33 -5.72
N ASP A 544 -19.92 7.14 -6.33
CA ASP A 544 -21.26 6.72 -6.73
C ASP A 544 -21.24 5.97 -8.07
N ASN A 545 -22.16 5.04 -8.27
CA ASN A 545 -22.27 4.25 -9.51
C ASN A 545 -22.43 5.12 -10.78
N ASN A 546 -22.99 6.32 -10.67
CA ASN A 546 -23.22 7.21 -11.81
C ASN A 546 -21.97 8.02 -12.21
N ILE A 547 -20.86 7.93 -11.46
CA ILE A 547 -19.68 8.73 -11.76
C ILE A 547 -19.00 8.22 -13.05
N PRO A 548 -18.60 9.12 -13.98
CA PRO A 548 -17.80 8.74 -15.14
C PRO A 548 -16.42 8.19 -14.75
N LEU A 549 -15.94 7.17 -15.47
CA LEU A 549 -14.63 6.58 -15.21
C LEU A 549 -13.48 7.57 -15.46
N THR A 550 -13.66 8.55 -16.35
CA THR A 550 -12.69 9.64 -16.55
C THR A 550 -12.49 10.48 -15.28
N LYS A 551 -13.56 10.70 -14.50
CA LYS A 551 -13.49 11.42 -13.22
C LYS A 551 -12.83 10.61 -12.12
N ILE A 552 -13.07 9.30 -12.11
CA ILE A 552 -12.32 8.38 -11.23
C ILE A 552 -10.83 8.46 -11.57
N CYS A 553 -10.44 8.39 -12.85
CA CYS A 553 -9.04 8.50 -13.25
C CYS A 553 -8.42 9.85 -12.84
N GLU A 554 -9.12 10.97 -13.10
CA GLU A 554 -8.67 12.32 -12.71
C GLU A 554 -8.41 12.43 -11.20
N TRP A 555 -9.30 11.87 -10.38
CA TRP A 555 -9.12 11.86 -8.93
C TRP A 555 -7.86 11.10 -8.53
N HIS A 556 -7.63 9.91 -9.09
CA HIS A 556 -6.44 9.11 -8.77
C HIS A 556 -5.15 9.79 -9.24
N ILE A 557 -5.13 10.35 -10.45
CA ILE A 557 -3.98 11.12 -10.98
C ILE A 557 -3.64 12.26 -10.04
N LYS A 558 -4.64 13.08 -9.67
CA LYS A 558 -4.45 14.21 -8.77
C LYS A 558 -3.87 13.76 -7.43
N LYS A 559 -4.42 12.69 -6.85
CA LYS A 559 -3.96 12.18 -5.54
C LYS A 559 -2.55 11.57 -5.57
N LEU A 560 -2.18 10.87 -6.65
CA LEU A 560 -0.84 10.31 -6.79
C LEU A 560 0.23 11.36 -7.14
N LYS A 561 -0.13 12.40 -7.92
CA LYS A 561 0.72 13.59 -8.12
C LYS A 561 0.77 14.50 -6.89
N GLN A 562 -0.07 14.20 -5.90
CA GLN A 562 -0.25 14.98 -4.67
C GLN A 562 -0.76 16.41 -4.97
N GLU A 563 -1.47 16.62 -6.08
CA GLU A 563 -2.02 17.92 -6.51
C GLU A 563 -3.32 18.31 -5.79
#